data_AF-A0A396I1S8-F1
#
_entry.id   AF-A0A396I1S8-F1
#
_cell.length_a   1.000
_cell.length_b   1.000
_cell.length_c   1.000
_cell.angle_alpha   90.00
_cell.angle_beta   90.00
_cell.angle_gamma   90.00
#
_symmetry.space_group_name_H-M   'P 1'
#
loop_
_entity.id
_entity.type
_entity.pdbx_description
1 polymer ?
#
loop_
_entity_poly.entity_id
_entity_poly.type
_entity_poly.pdbx_seq_one_letter_code
_entity_poly.pdbx_strand_id
1 'polypeptide(L)'
;MDKTSNASEGDAKPRRLLDIVLSWPLEDVLNENLYKHKVHKIPETFKSATDYKNSFIPLLCEETRTDLSSSLSGVSRAPICEIKKVIKSKQLQLPKAQKHFKQFRHKIQLKSTFYSVEDGGDYEPGSGDLIAFTNIRPKSLDDLNTLKSPYHIGYVDRPKKRFSDMVSVLSSKCLKTDTEHDFGNREEPKLYAVYLMNMTTNLRISNALNSPSEGEHLNIIKTVLGPHLISGENCQNCLSEENCQASFTKEDMIIRSQKLNESQEDAVSSSANMINCNHSNVKLIWGPPGTGKTKTVACLLFSLLELKTRTLTCAPTNTAVLQVAIRLHRLVMDSLELETYGLGDIVLFGNSKRMKLSSHPGLVDIFLDNRVENLKRCFDSNIGWETNLRSMIRLLKSMEKFTLRKKYRAVFAFIYKQKFVEQREKLKLLMQTLYTHMPKSFISLETVKKMLQALDLLRSLGISLWQAKF
;
A
#
# COMPACT_ATOMS: atom_id res chain seq x y z
N MET A 1 -31.01 -34.91 -45.72
CA MET A 1 -30.57 -35.18 -44.34
C MET A 1 -29.13 -34.73 -44.25
N ASP A 2 -28.90 -33.44 -43.98
CA ASP A 2 -27.57 -32.90 -43.75
C ASP A 2 -27.56 -32.28 -42.36
N LYS A 3 -26.75 -32.86 -41.47
CA LYS A 3 -26.52 -32.39 -40.10
C LYS A 3 -25.43 -31.32 -40.14
N THR A 4 -25.83 -30.06 -40.04
CA THR A 4 -24.96 -28.96 -39.63
C THR A 4 -24.72 -29.06 -38.12
N SER A 5 -23.49 -29.37 -37.73
CA SER A 5 -23.05 -29.34 -36.32
C SER A 5 -22.61 -27.93 -35.95
N ASN A 6 -23.46 -27.22 -35.19
CA ASN A 6 -23.08 -26.02 -34.45
C ASN A 6 -22.02 -26.38 -33.39
N ALA A 7 -20.77 -26.01 -33.63
CA ALA A 7 -19.76 -25.98 -32.58
C ALA A 7 -19.89 -24.65 -31.82
N SER A 8 -20.44 -24.72 -30.61
CA SER A 8 -20.41 -23.61 -29.66
C SER A 8 -18.96 -23.27 -29.32
N GLU A 9 -18.54 -22.03 -29.61
CA GLU A 9 -17.31 -21.44 -29.09
C GLU A 9 -17.33 -21.50 -27.56
N GLY A 10 -16.58 -22.44 -27.02
CA GLY A 10 -16.42 -22.61 -25.58
C GLY A 10 -15.70 -21.41 -24.99
N ASP A 11 -16.36 -20.79 -24.01
CA ASP A 11 -15.93 -19.65 -23.20
C ASP A 11 -14.53 -19.87 -22.60
N ALA A 12 -13.51 -19.47 -23.35
CA ALA A 12 -12.12 -19.53 -22.92
C ALA A 12 -11.87 -18.36 -21.96
N LYS A 13 -11.68 -18.65 -20.66
CA LYS A 13 -11.31 -17.63 -19.67
C LYS A 13 -10.18 -16.76 -20.20
N PRO A 14 -10.32 -15.42 -20.15
CA PRO A 14 -9.33 -14.51 -20.74
C PRO A 14 -7.95 -14.73 -20.12
N ARG A 15 -6.91 -14.75 -20.97
CA ARG A 15 -5.51 -14.83 -20.52
C ARG A 15 -5.20 -13.64 -19.61
N ARG A 16 -4.43 -13.86 -18.54
CA ARG A 16 -4.00 -12.77 -17.65
C ARG A 16 -3.10 -11.83 -18.44
N LEU A 17 -3.17 -10.52 -18.17
CA LEU A 17 -2.31 -9.54 -18.84
C LEU A 17 -0.83 -9.92 -18.77
N LEU A 18 -0.36 -10.40 -17.61
CA LEU A 18 1.02 -10.88 -17.47
C LEU A 18 1.39 -12.00 -18.46
N ASP A 19 0.48 -12.95 -18.68
CA ASP A 19 0.72 -14.07 -19.58
C ASP A 19 0.77 -13.58 -21.04
N ILE A 20 -0.06 -12.59 -21.39
CA ILE A 20 -0.04 -11.94 -22.71
C ILE A 20 1.30 -11.23 -22.92
N VAL A 21 1.72 -10.38 -21.99
CA VAL A 21 2.97 -9.60 -22.09
C VAL A 21 4.18 -10.53 -22.20
N LEU A 22 4.29 -11.54 -21.33
CA LEU A 22 5.40 -12.50 -21.37
C LEU A 22 5.41 -13.37 -22.64
N SER A 23 4.29 -13.43 -23.37
CA SER A 23 4.19 -14.18 -24.62
C SER A 23 4.54 -13.36 -25.87
N TRP A 24 4.68 -12.04 -25.75
CA TRP A 24 4.97 -11.21 -26.92
C TRP A 24 6.37 -11.50 -27.48
N PRO A 25 6.47 -11.82 -28.78
CA PRO A 25 7.72 -11.73 -29.49
C PRO A 25 8.13 -10.26 -29.66
N LEU A 26 9.42 -10.01 -29.93
CA LEU A 26 9.93 -8.64 -30.02
C LEU A 26 9.22 -7.84 -31.13
N GLU A 27 8.91 -8.51 -32.24
CA GLU A 27 8.22 -7.96 -33.40
C GLU A 27 6.83 -7.43 -33.04
N ASP A 28 6.09 -8.14 -32.19
CA ASP A 28 4.77 -7.72 -31.72
C ASP A 28 4.88 -6.50 -30.79
N VAL A 29 5.90 -6.45 -29.94
CA VAL A 29 6.13 -5.29 -29.05
C VAL A 29 6.39 -4.04 -29.87
N LEU A 30 7.18 -4.15 -30.94
CA LEU A 30 7.54 -3.03 -31.83
C LEU A 30 6.45 -2.69 -32.86
N ASN A 31 5.43 -3.54 -33.02
CA ASN A 31 4.36 -3.32 -33.98
C ASN A 31 3.29 -2.35 -33.45
N GLU A 32 3.36 -1.09 -33.89
CA GLU A 32 2.38 -0.05 -33.58
C GLU A 32 0.95 -0.38 -34.05
N ASN A 33 0.78 -1.32 -34.99
CA ASN A 33 -0.52 -1.72 -35.50
C ASN A 33 -1.09 -2.98 -34.82
N LEU A 34 -0.41 -3.56 -33.82
CA LEU A 34 -0.81 -4.83 -33.19
C LEU A 34 -2.25 -4.83 -32.66
N TYR A 35 -2.70 -3.71 -32.09
CA TYR A 35 -4.05 -3.55 -31.54
C TYR A 35 -4.95 -2.60 -32.35
N LYS A 36 -4.50 -2.12 -33.52
CA LYS A 36 -5.20 -1.10 -34.32
C LYS A 36 -6.67 -1.43 -34.60
N HIS A 37 -6.98 -2.70 -34.88
CA HIS A 37 -8.34 -3.15 -35.18
C HIS A 37 -9.11 -3.67 -33.97
N LYS A 38 -8.47 -3.73 -32.80
CA LYS A 38 -9.05 -4.20 -31.53
C LYS A 38 -9.43 -3.05 -30.59
N VAL A 39 -8.84 -1.88 -30.81
CA VAL A 39 -9.14 -0.65 -30.07
C VAL A 39 -10.24 0.11 -30.81
N HIS A 40 -11.33 0.38 -30.11
CA HIS A 40 -12.49 1.11 -30.65
C HIS A 40 -12.78 2.35 -29.78
N LYS A 41 -13.53 3.30 -30.33
CA LYS A 41 -14.01 4.46 -29.58
C LYS A 41 -14.82 3.97 -28.37
N ILE A 42 -14.44 4.46 -27.18
CA ILE A 42 -15.15 4.13 -25.93
C ILE A 42 -16.59 4.68 -26.05
N PRO A 43 -17.62 3.84 -25.86
CA PRO A 43 -19.01 4.29 -25.90
C PRO A 43 -19.35 5.12 -24.65
N GLU A 44 -20.37 5.96 -24.74
CA GLU A 44 -20.84 6.77 -23.60
C GLU A 44 -21.54 5.93 -22.53
N THR A 45 -22.09 4.77 -22.90
CA THR A 45 -22.77 3.83 -22.02
C THR A 45 -22.41 2.39 -22.36
N PHE A 46 -22.53 1.50 -21.38
CA PHE A 46 -22.24 0.08 -21.53
C PHE A 46 -23.46 -0.77 -21.18
N LYS A 47 -23.77 -1.75 -22.01
CA LYS A 47 -24.91 -2.66 -21.79
C LYS A 47 -24.65 -3.66 -20.67
N SER A 48 -23.38 -3.99 -20.42
CA SER A 48 -22.98 -4.92 -19.36
C SER A 48 -21.55 -4.65 -18.87
N ALA A 49 -21.22 -5.20 -17.70
CA ALA A 49 -19.84 -5.18 -17.19
C ALA A 49 -18.88 -5.94 -18.12
N THR A 50 -19.36 -6.95 -18.83
CA THR A 50 -18.60 -7.70 -19.83
C THR A 50 -18.25 -6.81 -21.03
N ASP A 51 -19.20 -6.02 -21.52
CA ASP A 51 -18.96 -5.08 -22.63
C ASP A 51 -17.94 -4.02 -22.24
N TYR A 52 -18.07 -3.46 -21.03
CA TYR A 52 -17.09 -2.54 -20.45
C TYR A 52 -15.70 -3.14 -20.44
N LYS A 53 -15.56 -4.32 -19.84
CA LYS A 53 -14.31 -5.06 -19.77
C LYS A 53 -13.71 -5.29 -21.15
N ASN A 54 -14.51 -5.74 -22.12
CA ASN A 54 -14.05 -6.04 -23.47
C ASN A 54 -13.59 -4.79 -24.24
N SER A 55 -14.13 -3.60 -23.93
CA SER A 55 -13.64 -2.33 -24.49
C SER A 55 -12.30 -1.88 -23.88
N PHE A 56 -12.08 -2.10 -22.58
CA PHE A 56 -10.88 -1.61 -21.89
C PHE A 56 -9.68 -2.57 -21.93
N ILE A 57 -9.87 -3.88 -22.09
CA ILE A 57 -8.75 -4.85 -22.16
C ILE A 57 -7.80 -4.56 -23.34
N PRO A 58 -8.27 -4.35 -24.59
CA PRO A 58 -7.37 -4.03 -25.71
C PRO A 58 -6.60 -2.72 -25.49
N LEU A 59 -7.26 -1.71 -24.93
CA LEU A 59 -6.63 -0.43 -24.57
C LEU A 59 -5.50 -0.63 -23.55
N LEU A 60 -5.73 -1.40 -22.50
CA LEU A 60 -4.70 -1.71 -21.49
C LEU A 60 -3.52 -2.49 -22.09
N CYS A 61 -3.80 -3.41 -23.02
CA CYS A 61 -2.75 -4.14 -23.71
C CYS A 61 -1.91 -3.22 -24.61
N GLU A 62 -2.55 -2.30 -25.33
CA GLU A 62 -1.87 -1.34 -26.20
C GLU A 62 -1.03 -0.32 -25.41
N GLU A 63 -1.55 0.20 -24.29
CA GLU A 63 -0.80 1.04 -23.35
C GLU A 63 0.44 0.30 -22.85
N THR A 64 0.26 -0.95 -22.38
CA THR A 64 1.36 -1.78 -21.86
C THR A 64 2.40 -2.10 -22.94
N ARG A 65 1.96 -2.35 -24.18
CA ARG A 65 2.85 -2.58 -25.33
C ARG A 65 3.65 -1.32 -25.65
N THR A 66 3.01 -0.17 -25.68
CA THR A 66 3.63 1.13 -25.97
C THR A 66 4.68 1.49 -24.92
N ASP A 67 4.35 1.33 -23.63
CA ASP A 67 5.29 1.51 -22.52
C ASP A 67 6.53 0.60 -22.68
N LEU A 68 6.30 -0.69 -22.96
CA LEU A 68 7.38 -1.65 -23.15
C LEU A 68 8.25 -1.31 -24.36
N SER A 69 7.63 -0.94 -25.48
CA SER A 69 8.33 -0.50 -26.70
C SER A 69 9.19 0.73 -26.42
N SER A 70 8.65 1.73 -25.73
CA SER A 70 9.39 2.93 -25.34
C SER A 70 10.59 2.59 -24.43
N SER A 71 10.41 1.68 -23.48
CA SER A 71 11.51 1.21 -22.62
C SER A 71 12.60 0.47 -23.39
N LEU A 72 12.21 -0.35 -24.37
CA LEU A 72 13.15 -1.07 -25.23
C LEU A 72 13.98 -0.14 -26.11
N SER A 73 13.38 0.93 -26.65
CA SER A 73 14.13 1.96 -27.39
C SER A 73 15.18 2.68 -26.52
N GLY A 74 14.95 2.77 -25.20
CA GLY A 74 15.85 3.39 -24.23
C GLY A 74 16.83 2.43 -23.54
N VAL A 75 16.93 1.17 -23.97
CA VAL A 75 17.63 0.09 -23.22
C VAL A 75 19.10 0.40 -22.90
N SER A 76 19.79 1.17 -23.74
CA SER A 76 21.22 1.49 -23.55
C SER A 76 21.52 2.27 -22.27
N ARG A 77 20.50 2.94 -21.71
CA ARG A 77 20.56 3.70 -20.45
C ARG A 77 19.80 3.01 -19.32
N ALA A 78 19.24 1.82 -19.57
CA ALA A 78 18.44 1.13 -18.58
C ALA A 78 19.30 0.62 -17.42
N PRO A 79 18.80 0.68 -16.17
CA PRO A 79 19.43 0.03 -15.03
C PRO A 79 19.64 -1.47 -15.29
N ILE A 80 20.82 -1.98 -14.92
CA ILE A 80 21.23 -3.37 -15.19
C ILE A 80 21.90 -3.98 -13.97
N CYS A 81 21.74 -5.29 -13.78
CA CYS A 81 22.49 -6.05 -12.77
C CYS A 81 22.98 -7.38 -13.32
N GLU A 82 24.14 -7.84 -12.85
CA GLU A 82 24.71 -9.14 -13.19
C GLU A 82 24.04 -10.26 -12.37
N ILE A 83 23.60 -11.31 -13.05
CA ILE A 83 23.09 -12.54 -12.46
C ILE A 83 24.29 -13.47 -12.26
N LYS A 84 24.57 -13.81 -11.00
CA LYS A 84 25.64 -14.73 -10.65
C LYS A 84 25.32 -16.17 -11.06
N LYS A 85 24.09 -16.62 -10.80
CA LYS A 85 23.69 -18.02 -10.99
C LYS A 85 22.18 -18.17 -11.15
N VAL A 86 21.73 -19.04 -12.05
CA VAL A 86 20.33 -19.49 -12.13
C VAL A 86 20.19 -20.79 -11.33
N ILE A 87 19.70 -20.66 -10.10
CA ILE A 87 19.65 -21.77 -9.13
C ILE A 87 18.57 -22.79 -9.46
N LYS A 88 17.42 -22.32 -9.95
CA LYS A 88 16.29 -23.19 -10.26
C LYS A 88 15.44 -22.58 -11.35
N SER A 89 15.08 -23.39 -12.33
CA SER A 89 13.98 -23.09 -13.25
C SER A 89 12.94 -24.21 -13.15
N LYS A 90 11.68 -23.86 -12.83
CA LYS A 90 10.59 -24.84 -12.74
C LYS A 90 9.40 -24.39 -13.57
N GLN A 91 8.95 -25.23 -14.48
CA GLN A 91 7.68 -25.02 -15.18
C GLN A 91 6.51 -25.11 -14.20
N LEU A 92 5.61 -24.14 -14.25
CA LEU A 92 4.40 -24.08 -13.46
C LEU A 92 3.29 -24.86 -14.18
N GLN A 93 2.48 -25.59 -13.41
CA GLN A 93 1.27 -26.21 -13.92
C GLN A 93 0.18 -25.14 -14.01
N LEU A 94 -0.31 -24.88 -15.22
CA LEU A 94 -1.40 -23.94 -15.46
C LEU A 94 -2.73 -24.69 -15.64
N PRO A 95 -3.89 -24.04 -15.34
CA PRO A 95 -5.21 -24.64 -15.55
C PRO A 95 -5.43 -25.11 -17.00
N LYS A 96 -6.30 -26.11 -17.21
CA LYS A 96 -6.52 -26.74 -18.52
C LYS A 96 -6.84 -25.75 -19.66
N ALA A 97 -7.45 -24.60 -19.35
CA ALA A 97 -7.78 -23.54 -20.31
C ALA A 97 -6.56 -22.75 -20.84
N GLN A 98 -5.37 -22.93 -20.26
CA GLN A 98 -4.14 -22.19 -20.60
C GLN A 98 -3.02 -23.09 -21.13
N LYS A 99 -3.32 -24.33 -21.53
CA LYS A 99 -2.33 -25.36 -21.92
C LYS A 99 -1.31 -24.95 -22.99
N HIS A 100 -1.63 -23.97 -23.84
CA HIS A 100 -0.72 -23.50 -24.89
C HIS A 100 0.34 -22.50 -24.39
N PHE A 101 0.14 -21.88 -23.23
CA PHE A 101 1.13 -21.01 -22.62
C PHE A 101 1.95 -21.79 -21.60
N LYS A 102 3.28 -21.69 -21.67
CA LYS A 102 4.18 -22.25 -20.65
C LYS A 102 4.67 -21.10 -19.79
N GLN A 103 4.63 -21.28 -18.47
CA GLN A 103 5.19 -20.33 -17.53
C GLN A 103 6.23 -21.03 -16.67
N PHE A 104 7.38 -20.39 -16.49
CA PHE A 104 8.49 -20.85 -15.69
C PHE A 104 8.70 -19.92 -14.53
N ARG A 105 9.01 -20.48 -13.36
CA ARG A 105 9.48 -19.75 -12.19
C ARG A 105 10.96 -20.00 -12.01
N HIS A 106 11.73 -18.93 -12.03
CA HIS A 106 13.17 -18.92 -11.85
C HIS A 106 13.53 -18.39 -10.47
N LYS A 107 14.52 -19.01 -9.84
CA LYS A 107 15.25 -18.43 -8.71
C LYS A 107 16.63 -18.05 -9.20
N ILE A 108 16.90 -16.75 -9.23
CA ILE A 108 18.19 -16.20 -9.67
C ILE A 108 18.94 -15.61 -8.47
N GLN A 109 20.25 -15.80 -8.45
CA GLN A 109 21.14 -15.16 -7.49
C GLN A 109 21.83 -13.98 -8.16
N LEU A 110 21.72 -12.79 -7.57
CA LEU A 110 22.41 -11.61 -8.07
C LEU A 110 23.88 -11.62 -7.63
N LYS A 111 24.75 -11.01 -8.44
CA LYS A 111 26.13 -10.76 -8.02
C LYS A 111 26.14 -9.59 -7.03
N SER A 112 26.75 -9.79 -5.88
CA SER A 112 26.82 -8.76 -4.85
C SER A 112 27.83 -7.68 -5.24
N THR A 113 27.41 -6.43 -5.16
CA THR A 113 28.22 -5.23 -5.41
C THR A 113 28.42 -4.47 -4.10
N PHE A 114 29.28 -5.01 -3.22
CA PHE A 114 29.71 -4.23 -2.05
C PHE A 114 30.78 -3.18 -2.40
N TYR A 115 31.29 -3.12 -3.65
CA TYR A 115 32.49 -2.35 -3.99
C TYR A 115 32.51 -1.62 -5.36
N SER A 116 31.46 -1.65 -6.18
CA SER A 116 31.47 -0.94 -7.48
C SER A 116 30.82 0.43 -7.37
N VAL A 117 31.63 1.46 -7.12
CA VAL A 117 31.22 2.88 -7.10
C VAL A 117 31.31 3.51 -8.51
N GLU A 118 31.75 2.77 -9.52
CA GLU A 118 31.99 3.32 -10.84
C GLU A 118 31.06 2.69 -11.88
N ASP A 119 30.15 3.53 -12.37
CA ASP A 119 29.28 3.36 -13.54
C ASP A 119 27.84 2.84 -13.30
N GLY A 120 26.99 3.72 -12.75
CA GLY A 120 25.53 3.58 -12.74
C GLY A 120 25.00 2.66 -11.64
N GLY A 121 24.36 3.24 -10.62
CA GLY A 121 23.95 2.55 -9.41
C GLY A 121 23.32 1.17 -9.64
N ASP A 122 23.80 0.18 -8.88
CA ASP A 122 23.44 -1.23 -9.06
C ASP A 122 21.92 -1.40 -9.02
N TYR A 123 21.34 -1.77 -10.16
CA TYR A 123 19.93 -2.06 -10.26
C TYR A 123 19.58 -3.24 -9.34
N GLU A 124 18.67 -3.04 -8.39
CA GLU A 124 18.10 -4.15 -7.63
C GLU A 124 16.67 -4.43 -8.15
N PRO A 125 16.42 -5.60 -8.77
CA PRO A 125 15.10 -5.98 -9.25
C PRO A 125 14.02 -5.91 -8.17
N GLY A 126 13.07 -4.99 -8.38
CA GLY A 126 11.94 -4.71 -7.51
C GLY A 126 10.71 -5.55 -7.85
N SER A 127 9.78 -5.64 -6.90
CA SER A 127 8.51 -6.32 -7.14
C SER A 127 7.75 -5.65 -8.29
N GLY A 128 7.31 -6.44 -9.25
CA GLY A 128 6.56 -5.95 -10.39
C GLY A 128 7.39 -5.49 -11.58
N ASP A 129 8.73 -5.50 -11.47
CA ASP A 129 9.61 -5.15 -12.58
C ASP A 129 9.51 -6.19 -13.70
N LEU A 130 9.46 -5.71 -14.94
CA LEU A 130 9.68 -6.47 -16.14
C LEU A 130 11.13 -6.24 -16.57
N ILE A 131 11.87 -7.33 -16.72
CA ILE A 131 13.30 -7.32 -17.02
C ILE A 131 13.58 -8.08 -18.32
N ALA A 132 14.56 -7.65 -19.09
CA ALA A 132 15.14 -8.44 -20.18
C ALA A 132 16.35 -9.23 -19.68
N PHE A 133 16.47 -10.47 -20.12
CA PHE A 133 17.67 -11.29 -19.94
C PHE A 133 18.58 -11.15 -21.16
N THR A 134 19.85 -10.87 -20.93
CA THR A 134 20.85 -10.77 -22.00
C THR A 134 22.23 -11.21 -21.52
N ASN A 135 23.07 -11.69 -22.43
CA ASN A 135 24.44 -12.11 -22.13
C ASN A 135 25.48 -10.98 -22.26
N ILE A 136 25.05 -9.80 -22.68
CA ILE A 136 25.89 -8.61 -22.85
C ILE A 136 25.21 -7.39 -22.21
N ARG A 137 25.99 -6.37 -21.84
CA ARG A 137 25.42 -5.07 -21.46
C ARG A 137 24.92 -4.39 -22.74
N PRO A 138 23.59 -4.20 -22.91
CA PRO A 138 23.05 -3.73 -24.18
C PRO A 138 23.40 -2.26 -24.41
N LYS A 139 23.84 -1.94 -25.63
CA LYS A 139 24.08 -0.59 -26.14
C LYS A 139 23.01 -0.17 -27.15
N SER A 140 22.29 -1.12 -27.72
CA SER A 140 21.12 -0.90 -28.58
C SER A 140 20.06 -1.97 -28.33
N LEU A 141 18.91 -1.80 -29.00
CA LEU A 141 17.83 -2.79 -29.00
C LEU A 141 18.27 -4.13 -29.59
N ASP A 142 19.12 -4.11 -30.63
CA ASP A 142 19.57 -5.31 -31.32
C ASP A 142 20.36 -6.26 -30.40
N ASP A 143 21.03 -5.70 -29.39
CA ASP A 143 21.75 -6.46 -28.36
C ASP A 143 20.82 -7.31 -27.47
N LEU A 144 19.51 -7.01 -27.44
CA LEU A 144 18.51 -7.80 -26.73
C LEU A 144 17.96 -8.97 -27.55
N ASN A 145 18.25 -9.06 -28.86
CA ASN A 145 17.73 -10.10 -29.73
C ASN A 145 18.79 -10.62 -30.70
N THR A 146 19.82 -11.26 -30.16
CA THR A 146 20.89 -11.87 -30.96
C THR A 146 20.68 -13.38 -31.12
N LEU A 147 21.36 -14.01 -32.08
CA LEU A 147 21.33 -15.47 -32.26
C LEU A 147 21.76 -16.24 -30.99
N LYS A 148 22.66 -15.66 -30.18
CA LYS A 148 23.17 -16.27 -28.94
C LYS A 148 22.34 -15.90 -27.70
N SER A 149 21.60 -14.80 -27.77
CA SER A 149 20.75 -14.28 -26.69
C SER A 149 19.46 -13.73 -27.30
N PRO A 150 18.51 -14.60 -27.67
CA PRO A 150 17.25 -14.18 -28.26
C PRO A 150 16.39 -13.46 -27.22
N TYR A 151 15.50 -12.60 -27.69
CA TYR A 151 14.62 -11.80 -26.83
C TYR A 151 13.91 -12.64 -25.77
N HIS A 152 14.17 -12.34 -24.50
CA HIS A 152 13.60 -13.04 -23.36
C HIS A 152 13.35 -12.06 -22.22
N ILE A 153 12.08 -11.86 -21.89
CA ILE A 153 11.66 -11.05 -20.74
C ILE A 153 11.14 -11.89 -19.57
N GLY A 154 11.29 -11.36 -18.37
CA GLY A 154 10.78 -11.94 -17.14
C GLY A 154 10.16 -10.90 -16.22
N TYR A 155 9.22 -11.34 -15.39
CA TYR A 155 8.53 -10.54 -14.40
C TYR A 155 8.98 -10.89 -12.99
N VAL A 156 9.42 -9.91 -12.22
CA VAL A 156 9.89 -10.08 -10.84
C VAL A 156 8.70 -10.25 -9.90
N ASP A 157 8.41 -11.50 -9.55
CA ASP A 157 7.33 -11.88 -8.62
C ASP A 157 7.72 -11.65 -7.15
N ARG A 158 8.99 -11.90 -6.80
CA ARG A 158 9.50 -11.65 -5.44
C ARG A 158 10.87 -11.01 -5.50
N PRO A 159 11.03 -9.78 -4.97
CA PRO A 159 12.32 -9.12 -4.94
C PRO A 159 13.25 -9.75 -3.90
N LYS A 160 14.49 -9.28 -3.92
CA LYS A 160 15.54 -9.57 -2.94
C LYS A 160 15.06 -9.31 -1.51
N LYS A 161 15.47 -10.15 -0.55
CA LYS A 161 15.23 -9.92 0.90
C LYS A 161 16.50 -9.35 1.55
N ARG A 162 16.37 -8.67 2.69
CA ARG A 162 17.51 -8.01 3.41
C ARG A 162 18.75 -8.90 3.62
N PHE A 163 18.58 -10.21 3.76
CA PHE A 163 19.67 -11.17 4.01
C PHE A 163 19.81 -12.23 2.90
N SER A 164 19.29 -11.97 1.70
CA SER A 164 19.31 -12.94 0.62
C SER A 164 19.35 -12.25 -0.73
N ASP A 165 20.39 -12.53 -1.53
CA ASP A 165 20.57 -12.05 -2.90
C ASP A 165 19.69 -12.77 -3.94
N MET A 166 18.61 -13.39 -3.48
CA MET A 166 17.75 -14.25 -4.27
C MET A 166 16.52 -13.49 -4.75
N VAL A 167 16.27 -13.55 -6.06
CA VAL A 167 15.08 -12.99 -6.70
C VAL A 167 14.28 -14.10 -7.37
N SER A 168 12.94 -14.01 -7.29
CA SER A 168 12.04 -14.91 -8.01
C SER A 168 11.49 -14.21 -9.24
N VAL A 169 11.68 -14.81 -10.41
CA VAL A 169 11.22 -14.27 -11.69
C VAL A 169 10.29 -15.26 -12.40
N LEU A 170 9.27 -14.75 -13.09
CA LEU A 170 8.37 -15.51 -13.96
C LEU A 170 8.67 -15.19 -15.42
N SER A 171 8.74 -16.19 -16.31
CA SER A 171 8.84 -15.94 -17.76
C SER A 171 8.16 -17.03 -18.57
N SER A 172 7.98 -16.78 -19.86
CA SER A 172 7.42 -17.76 -20.81
C SER A 172 8.44 -18.83 -21.27
N LYS A 173 9.73 -18.51 -21.18
CA LYS A 173 10.85 -19.40 -21.57
C LYS A 173 11.61 -19.94 -20.35
N CYS A 174 12.21 -21.12 -20.50
CA CYS A 174 13.09 -21.71 -19.49
C CYS A 174 14.46 -20.99 -19.49
N LEU A 175 15.06 -20.77 -18.32
CA LEU A 175 16.45 -20.34 -18.21
C LEU A 175 17.32 -21.58 -17.99
N LYS A 176 18.47 -21.65 -18.65
CA LYS A 176 19.44 -22.72 -18.41
C LYS A 176 19.90 -22.67 -16.96
N THR A 177 19.85 -23.81 -16.28
CA THR A 177 20.31 -23.95 -14.89
C THR A 177 21.76 -24.38 -14.90
N ASP A 178 22.54 -23.84 -13.98
CA ASP A 178 23.98 -24.09 -13.85
C ASP A 178 24.28 -25.43 -13.14
N THR A 179 23.48 -26.46 -13.44
CA THR A 179 23.60 -27.85 -12.96
C THR A 179 24.14 -28.79 -14.04
N GLU A 180 24.37 -28.30 -15.26
CA GLU A 180 25.09 -29.04 -16.30
C GLU A 180 26.59 -28.74 -16.13
N HIS A 181 27.26 -29.55 -15.31
CA HIS A 181 28.71 -29.52 -15.15
C HIS A 181 29.39 -29.93 -16.46
N ASP A 182 29.79 -28.96 -17.27
CA ASP A 182 30.85 -29.15 -18.25
C ASP A 182 32.18 -28.84 -17.56
N PHE A 183 32.98 -29.88 -17.30
CA PHE A 183 34.33 -29.80 -16.70
C PHE A 183 35.34 -29.20 -17.70
N GLY A 184 35.13 -27.95 -18.10
CA GLY A 184 36.05 -27.21 -18.97
C GLY A 184 36.14 -25.76 -18.55
N ASN A 185 37.37 -25.23 -18.46
CA ASN A 185 37.72 -23.83 -18.21
C ASN A 185 37.16 -22.89 -19.31
N ARG A 186 35.84 -22.75 -19.41
CA ARG A 186 35.19 -21.66 -20.16
C ARG A 186 34.64 -20.70 -19.11
N GLU A 187 35.02 -19.43 -19.21
CA GLU A 187 34.32 -18.38 -18.45
C GLU A 187 32.82 -18.56 -18.68
N GLU A 188 32.05 -18.78 -17.61
CA GLU A 188 30.60 -18.91 -17.70
C GLU A 188 30.07 -17.66 -18.41
N PRO A 189 29.18 -17.81 -19.43
CA PRO A 189 28.66 -16.66 -20.15
C PRO A 189 27.93 -15.76 -19.16
N LYS A 190 28.39 -14.51 -19.05
CA LYS A 190 27.76 -13.52 -18.17
C LYS A 190 26.29 -13.40 -18.53
N LEU A 191 25.43 -13.32 -17.53
CA LEU A 191 24.00 -13.10 -17.69
C LEU A 191 23.62 -11.83 -16.94
N TYR A 192 22.83 -10.98 -17.58
CA TYR A 192 22.38 -9.71 -17.03
C TYR A 192 20.85 -9.66 -17.01
N ALA A 193 20.31 -8.96 -16.02
CA ALA A 193 18.93 -8.51 -15.97
C ALA A 193 18.89 -7.00 -16.19
N VAL A 194 18.17 -6.57 -17.22
CA VAL A 194 18.02 -5.17 -17.62
C VAL A 194 16.59 -4.73 -17.29
N TYR A 195 16.43 -3.66 -16.53
CA TYR A 195 15.11 -3.10 -16.23
C TYR A 195 14.43 -2.55 -17.48
N LEU A 196 13.18 -2.94 -17.73
CA LEU A 196 12.37 -2.38 -18.81
C LEU A 196 11.31 -1.43 -18.24
N MET A 197 10.38 -1.95 -17.46
CA MET A 197 9.27 -1.19 -16.88
C MET A 197 8.76 -1.86 -15.60
N ASN A 198 7.90 -1.20 -14.83
CA ASN A 198 7.20 -1.84 -13.72
C ASN A 198 5.71 -2.03 -14.06
N MET A 199 5.25 -3.28 -14.07
CA MET A 199 3.88 -3.63 -14.46
C MET A 199 2.86 -3.62 -13.31
N THR A 200 3.24 -3.16 -12.11
CA THR A 200 2.33 -3.22 -10.94
C THR A 200 1.00 -2.50 -11.20
N THR A 201 1.05 -1.32 -11.83
CA THR A 201 -0.17 -0.55 -12.17
C THR A 201 -1.03 -1.28 -13.20
N ASN A 202 -0.43 -1.72 -14.31
CA ASN A 202 -1.13 -2.41 -15.39
C ASN A 202 -1.79 -3.70 -14.91
N LEU A 203 -1.10 -4.48 -14.06
CA LEU A 203 -1.65 -5.69 -13.46
C LEU A 203 -2.78 -5.40 -12.47
N ARG A 204 -2.71 -4.31 -11.70
CA ARG A 204 -3.81 -3.89 -10.82
C ARG A 204 -5.05 -3.49 -11.61
N ILE A 205 -4.89 -2.72 -12.70
CA ILE A 205 -6.00 -2.36 -13.60
C ILE A 205 -6.61 -3.62 -14.22
N SER A 206 -5.77 -4.51 -14.77
CA SER A 206 -6.22 -5.80 -15.32
C SER A 206 -6.98 -6.62 -14.28
N ASN A 207 -6.50 -6.69 -13.04
CA ASN A 207 -7.17 -7.45 -11.99
C ASN A 207 -8.51 -6.81 -11.59
N ALA A 208 -8.60 -5.48 -11.56
CA ALA A 208 -9.86 -4.78 -11.31
C ALA A 208 -10.89 -5.05 -12.43
N LEU A 209 -10.46 -5.00 -13.70
CA LEU A 209 -11.30 -5.32 -14.87
C LEU A 209 -11.73 -6.79 -14.92
N ASN A 210 -10.95 -7.70 -14.35
CA ASN A 210 -11.23 -9.14 -14.31
C ASN A 210 -11.88 -9.60 -13.00
N SER A 211 -12.27 -8.68 -12.11
CA SER A 211 -12.97 -9.02 -10.87
C SER A 211 -14.33 -9.69 -11.17
N PRO A 212 -14.82 -10.61 -10.31
CA PRO A 212 -16.04 -11.36 -10.57
C PRO A 212 -17.24 -10.45 -10.84
N SER A 213 -18.07 -10.84 -11.80
CA SER A 213 -19.30 -10.15 -12.20
C SER A 213 -20.48 -10.38 -11.24
N GLU A 214 -20.25 -10.90 -10.02
CA GLU A 214 -21.27 -11.22 -9.01
C GLU A 214 -20.83 -10.73 -7.62
N GLY A 215 -21.71 -9.96 -6.95
CA GLY A 215 -21.50 -9.39 -5.60
C GLY A 215 -22.11 -8.00 -5.38
N GLU A 216 -22.28 -7.58 -4.12
CA GLU A 216 -22.90 -6.28 -3.75
C GLU A 216 -22.13 -5.04 -4.28
N HIS A 217 -20.82 -5.18 -4.54
CA HIS A 217 -19.96 -4.14 -5.14
C HIS A 217 -20.39 -3.70 -6.55
N LEU A 218 -21.26 -4.47 -7.21
CA LEU A 218 -21.74 -4.18 -8.55
C LEU A 218 -22.71 -3.00 -8.60
N ASN A 219 -23.28 -2.55 -7.48
CA ASN A 219 -24.22 -1.42 -7.51
C ASN A 219 -23.55 -0.14 -8.00
N ILE A 220 -22.31 0.13 -7.56
CA ILE A 220 -21.52 1.28 -8.07
C ILE A 220 -21.18 1.07 -9.54
N ILE A 221 -20.78 -0.15 -9.94
CA ILE A 221 -20.43 -0.46 -11.33
C ILE A 221 -21.66 -0.26 -12.23
N LYS A 222 -22.81 -0.85 -11.89
CA LYS A 222 -24.08 -0.70 -12.63
C LYS A 222 -24.47 0.78 -12.78
N THR A 223 -24.36 1.56 -11.70
CA THR A 223 -24.56 3.02 -11.72
C THR A 223 -23.64 3.72 -12.70
N VAL A 224 -22.34 3.39 -12.71
CA VAL A 224 -21.35 4.02 -13.59
C VAL A 224 -21.50 3.58 -15.05
N LEU A 225 -21.94 2.34 -15.31
CA LEU A 225 -22.12 1.81 -16.67
C LEU A 225 -23.33 2.41 -17.41
N GLY A 226 -24.33 2.89 -16.68
CA GLY A 226 -25.57 3.47 -17.21
C GLY A 226 -26.06 4.69 -16.42
N PRO A 227 -25.39 5.85 -16.53
CA PRO A 227 -25.63 7.03 -15.69
C PRO A 227 -27.03 7.64 -15.85
N HIS A 228 -27.75 7.35 -16.94
CA HIS A 228 -29.11 7.88 -17.19
C HIS A 228 -30.20 7.33 -16.26
N LEU A 229 -29.88 6.30 -15.45
CA LEU A 229 -30.85 5.67 -14.53
C LEU A 229 -30.93 6.37 -13.16
N ILE A 230 -30.07 7.36 -12.89
CA ILE A 230 -29.99 8.04 -11.59
C ILE A 230 -30.14 9.54 -11.84
N SER A 231 -31.29 10.10 -11.45
CA SER A 231 -31.46 11.54 -11.35
C SER A 231 -30.41 12.07 -10.36
N GLY A 232 -29.62 13.06 -10.77
CA GLY A 232 -28.56 13.68 -9.97
C GLY A 232 -29.05 14.52 -8.78
N GLU A 233 -30.28 14.29 -8.33
CA GLU A 233 -30.90 14.98 -7.21
C GLU A 233 -30.62 14.24 -5.90
N ASN A 234 -30.48 15.00 -4.81
CA ASN A 234 -30.55 14.44 -3.46
C ASN A 234 -31.82 13.59 -3.34
N CYS A 235 -31.76 12.47 -2.62
CA CYS A 235 -32.88 11.54 -2.55
C CYS A 235 -34.13 12.27 -2.00
N GLN A 236 -35.08 12.57 -2.88
CA GLN A 236 -36.34 13.26 -2.55
C GLN A 236 -37.12 12.50 -1.46
N ASN A 237 -37.07 11.16 -1.50
CA ASN A 237 -37.70 10.30 -0.49
C ASN A 237 -37.10 10.49 0.91
N CYS A 238 -35.78 10.69 1.00
CA CYS A 238 -35.10 10.97 2.27
C CYS A 238 -35.29 12.41 2.75
N LEU A 239 -35.56 13.35 1.84
CA LEU A 239 -35.90 14.74 2.17
C LEU A 239 -37.36 14.86 2.67
N SER A 240 -38.28 14.01 2.20
CA SER A 240 -39.68 13.99 2.63
C SER A 240 -39.92 13.24 3.95
N GLU A 241 -39.00 12.37 4.37
CA GLU A 241 -39.03 11.66 5.66
C GLU A 241 -38.25 12.42 6.75
N GLU A 242 -38.25 13.76 6.74
CA GLU A 242 -37.79 14.56 7.89
C GLU A 242 -38.79 14.43 9.07
N ASN A 243 -38.86 13.24 9.65
CA ASN A 243 -39.33 12.98 11.00
C ASN A 243 -38.31 12.18 11.79
N CYS A 244 -37.03 12.46 11.53
CA CYS A 244 -35.93 12.04 12.36
C CYS A 244 -35.32 13.29 12.98
N GLN A 245 -35.76 13.63 14.20
CA GLN A 245 -34.95 14.37 15.16
C GLN A 245 -33.65 13.58 15.41
N ALA A 246 -32.75 13.53 14.43
CA ALA A 246 -31.40 13.04 14.63
C ALA A 246 -30.64 14.21 15.26
N SER A 247 -30.68 14.23 16.59
CA SER A 247 -29.82 14.97 17.51
C SER A 247 -28.82 15.91 16.85
N PHE A 248 -28.83 17.20 17.19
CA PHE A 248 -27.69 18.10 17.06
C PHE A 248 -26.38 17.37 17.44
N THR A 249 -25.69 16.78 16.47
CA THR A 249 -24.51 15.95 16.71
C THR A 249 -23.28 16.84 16.80
N LYS A 250 -22.18 16.28 17.31
CA LYS A 250 -20.85 16.92 17.20
C LYS A 250 -20.52 17.32 15.74
N GLU A 251 -21.12 16.66 14.74
CA GLU A 251 -20.92 16.98 13.31
C GLU A 251 -21.32 18.42 12.98
N ASP A 252 -22.48 18.91 13.45
CA ASP A 252 -22.92 20.29 13.17
C ASP A 252 -21.98 21.34 13.78
N MET A 253 -21.44 21.07 14.98
CA MET A 253 -20.44 21.95 15.60
C MET A 253 -19.11 21.94 14.84
N ILE A 254 -18.72 20.77 14.32
CA ILE A 254 -17.48 20.58 13.57
C ILE A 254 -17.55 21.27 12.21
N ILE A 255 -18.63 21.08 11.47
CA ILE A 255 -18.84 21.67 10.16
C ILE A 255 -18.80 23.20 10.26
N ARG A 256 -19.52 23.77 11.25
CA ARG A 256 -19.50 25.22 11.54
C ARG A 256 -18.12 25.73 11.97
N SER A 257 -17.33 24.93 12.67
CA SER A 257 -15.98 25.33 13.13
C SER A 257 -14.97 25.53 11.98
N GLN A 258 -15.21 24.92 10.82
CA GLN A 258 -14.24 24.88 9.73
C GLN A 258 -14.34 26.06 8.74
N LYS A 259 -15.25 27.01 8.96
CA LYS A 259 -15.47 28.16 8.05
C LYS A 259 -15.63 27.69 6.61
N LEU A 260 -16.53 26.72 6.40
CA LEU A 260 -16.95 26.30 5.06
C LEU A 260 -17.92 27.34 4.51
N ASN A 261 -17.97 27.48 3.19
CA ASN A 261 -19.07 28.20 2.56
C ASN A 261 -20.28 27.27 2.42
N GLU A 262 -21.46 27.84 2.13
CA GLU A 262 -22.72 27.09 2.01
C GLU A 262 -22.61 25.89 1.05
N SER A 263 -21.99 26.06 -0.13
CA SER A 263 -21.83 24.96 -1.10
C SER A 263 -20.95 23.81 -0.60
N GLN A 264 -19.93 24.11 0.21
CA GLN A 264 -19.06 23.11 0.81
C GLN A 264 -19.75 22.43 2.00
N GLU A 265 -20.51 23.19 2.77
CA GLU A 265 -21.29 22.72 3.91
C GLU A 265 -22.37 21.74 3.46
N ASP A 266 -23.12 22.10 2.42
CA ASP A 266 -24.08 21.22 1.78
C ASP A 266 -23.40 19.96 1.24
N ALA A 267 -22.30 20.11 0.49
CA ALA A 267 -21.57 18.96 -0.06
C ALA A 267 -21.09 17.97 1.02
N VAL A 268 -20.65 18.45 2.19
CA VAL A 268 -20.25 17.59 3.32
C VAL A 268 -21.46 16.92 3.95
N SER A 269 -22.47 17.71 4.36
CA SER A 269 -23.64 17.23 5.10
C SER A 269 -24.45 16.24 4.26
N SER A 270 -24.76 16.62 3.03
CA SER A 270 -25.51 15.78 2.10
C SER A 270 -24.74 14.55 1.63
N SER A 271 -23.42 14.48 1.82
CA SER A 271 -22.63 13.25 1.58
C SER A 271 -22.55 12.38 2.83
N ALA A 272 -22.45 12.96 4.03
CA ALA A 272 -22.47 12.22 5.29
C ALA A 272 -23.83 11.52 5.51
N ASN A 273 -24.93 12.20 5.17
CA ASN A 273 -26.29 11.64 5.27
C ASN A 273 -26.52 10.44 4.34
N MET A 274 -25.70 10.26 3.30
CA MET A 274 -25.81 9.08 2.43
C MET A 274 -25.48 7.78 3.13
N ILE A 275 -24.77 7.80 4.28
CA ILE A 275 -24.49 6.59 5.07
C ILE A 275 -25.79 5.86 5.44
N ASN A 276 -26.86 6.63 5.71
CA ASN A 276 -28.16 6.11 6.12
C ASN A 276 -29.13 5.98 4.92
N CYS A 277 -28.67 6.18 3.69
CA CYS A 277 -29.51 6.18 2.49
C CYS A 277 -29.26 4.93 1.64
N ASN A 278 -30.26 4.07 1.53
CA ASN A 278 -30.19 2.88 0.67
C ASN A 278 -30.52 3.16 -0.81
N HIS A 279 -30.87 4.41 -1.14
CA HIS A 279 -31.38 4.80 -2.46
C HIS A 279 -30.31 5.34 -3.42
N SER A 280 -29.17 5.82 -2.90
CA SER A 280 -28.07 6.31 -3.73
C SER A 280 -26.71 5.87 -3.19
N ASN A 281 -25.90 5.32 -4.09
CA ASN A 281 -24.59 4.75 -3.76
C ASN A 281 -23.41 5.58 -4.31
N VAL A 282 -23.69 6.65 -5.06
CA VAL A 282 -22.66 7.45 -5.75
C VAL A 282 -23.04 8.93 -5.71
N LYS A 283 -22.07 9.78 -5.40
CA LYS A 283 -22.21 11.23 -5.43
C LYS A 283 -21.00 11.88 -6.07
N LEU A 284 -21.26 12.85 -6.94
CA LEU A 284 -20.22 13.64 -7.61
C LEU A 284 -20.15 15.02 -6.97
N ILE A 285 -18.99 15.34 -6.39
CA ILE A 285 -18.70 16.70 -5.92
C ILE A 285 -17.82 17.36 -6.98
N TRP A 286 -18.37 18.37 -7.63
CA TRP A 286 -17.65 19.16 -8.63
C TRP A 286 -17.26 20.52 -8.06
N GLY A 287 -16.06 21.00 -8.39
CA GLY A 287 -15.57 22.29 -7.94
C GLY A 287 -14.45 22.84 -8.84
N PRO A 288 -14.57 24.09 -9.34
CA PRO A 288 -13.52 24.76 -10.10
C PRO A 288 -12.16 24.84 -9.37
N PRO A 289 -11.06 25.21 -10.04
CA PRO A 289 -9.80 25.52 -9.38
C PRO A 289 -9.99 26.57 -8.26
N GLY A 290 -9.30 26.41 -7.13
CA GLY A 290 -9.38 27.34 -6.00
C GLY A 290 -10.60 27.19 -5.07
N THR A 291 -11.61 26.38 -5.41
CA THR A 291 -12.86 26.24 -4.61
C THR A 291 -12.76 25.40 -3.34
N GLY A 292 -11.54 25.05 -2.91
CA GLY A 292 -11.34 24.35 -1.64
C GLY A 292 -11.71 22.86 -1.64
N LYS A 293 -11.79 22.17 -2.79
CA LYS A 293 -12.10 20.73 -2.89
C LYS A 293 -11.42 19.85 -1.83
N THR A 294 -10.10 20.01 -1.65
CA THR A 294 -9.35 19.22 -0.65
C THR A 294 -9.77 19.53 0.78
N LYS A 295 -10.16 20.77 1.08
CA LYS A 295 -10.71 21.17 2.38
C LYS A 295 -12.06 20.50 2.61
N THR A 296 -12.95 20.54 1.61
CA THR A 296 -14.26 19.87 1.64
C THR A 296 -14.12 18.37 1.88
N VAL A 297 -13.25 17.69 1.13
CA VAL A 297 -12.98 16.26 1.31
C VAL A 297 -12.43 15.96 2.70
N ALA A 298 -11.49 16.75 3.21
CA ALA A 298 -10.96 16.54 4.57
C ALA A 298 -12.04 16.70 5.66
N CYS A 299 -12.95 17.66 5.51
CA CYS A 299 -14.06 17.85 6.45
C CYS A 299 -15.08 16.70 6.37
N LEU A 300 -15.37 16.21 5.16
CA LEU A 300 -16.20 15.01 4.97
C LEU A 300 -15.56 13.80 5.66
N LEU A 301 -14.27 13.53 5.41
CA LEU A 301 -13.56 12.41 6.02
C LEU A 301 -13.53 12.50 7.55
N PHE A 302 -13.37 13.70 8.09
CA PHE A 302 -13.42 13.91 9.54
C PHE A 302 -14.82 13.63 10.10
N SER A 303 -15.88 14.08 9.41
CA SER A 303 -17.27 13.78 9.79
C SER A 303 -17.55 12.27 9.76
N LEU A 304 -17.11 11.57 8.70
CA LEU A 304 -17.22 10.12 8.58
C LEU A 304 -16.45 9.37 9.69
N LEU A 305 -15.31 9.91 10.12
CA LEU A 305 -14.51 9.35 11.22
C LEU A 305 -15.26 9.46 12.56
N GLU A 306 -15.87 10.60 12.85
CA GLU A 306 -16.67 10.81 14.07
C GLU A 306 -17.93 9.93 14.09
N LEU A 307 -18.53 9.71 12.92
CA LEU A 307 -19.60 8.74 12.68
C LEU A 307 -19.13 7.27 12.75
N LYS A 308 -17.85 7.02 13.08
CA LYS A 308 -17.23 5.68 13.17
C LYS A 308 -17.36 4.86 11.89
N THR A 309 -17.43 5.54 10.75
CA THR A 309 -17.58 4.91 9.44
C THR A 309 -16.21 4.57 8.86
N ARG A 310 -16.01 3.28 8.54
CA ARG A 310 -14.78 2.82 7.87
C ARG A 310 -14.72 3.38 6.45
N THR A 311 -13.79 4.30 6.23
CA THR A 311 -13.70 5.04 4.97
C THR A 311 -12.37 4.77 4.26
N LEU A 312 -12.43 4.41 2.98
CA LEU A 312 -11.25 4.32 2.10
C LEU A 312 -11.17 5.59 1.25
N THR A 313 -10.05 6.31 1.35
CA THR A 313 -9.77 7.48 0.50
C THR A 313 -8.69 7.16 -0.50
N CYS A 314 -8.90 7.53 -1.77
CA CYS A 314 -7.92 7.35 -2.83
C CYS A 314 -7.75 8.65 -3.64
N ALA A 315 -6.57 8.84 -4.22
CA ALA A 315 -6.32 9.89 -5.20
C ALA A 315 -5.31 9.39 -6.25
N PRO A 316 -5.31 9.94 -7.47
CA PRO A 316 -4.42 9.48 -8.55
C PRO A 316 -2.92 9.69 -8.27
N THR A 317 -2.56 10.64 -7.41
CA THR A 317 -1.16 10.98 -7.10
C THR A 317 -0.87 10.93 -5.61
N ASN A 318 0.37 10.55 -5.26
CA ASN A 318 0.85 10.57 -3.88
C ASN A 318 0.69 11.95 -3.23
N THR A 319 0.97 13.03 -3.97
CA THR A 319 0.82 14.40 -3.49
C THR A 319 -0.62 14.70 -3.09
N ALA A 320 -1.61 14.29 -3.90
CA ALA A 320 -3.01 14.50 -3.56
C ALA A 320 -3.43 13.73 -2.30
N VAL A 321 -2.99 12.47 -2.17
CA VAL A 321 -3.23 11.66 -0.95
C VAL A 321 -2.66 12.36 0.29
N LEU A 322 -1.41 12.83 0.21
CA LEU A 322 -0.74 13.52 1.32
C LEU A 322 -1.44 14.83 1.68
N GLN A 323 -1.88 15.61 0.69
CA GLN A 323 -2.59 16.87 0.91
C GLN A 323 -3.93 16.69 1.64
N VAL A 324 -4.63 15.58 1.38
CA VAL A 324 -5.83 15.20 2.13
C VAL A 324 -5.44 14.72 3.53
N ALA A 325 -4.44 13.85 3.64
CA ALA A 325 -3.98 13.30 4.92
C ALA A 325 -3.51 14.39 5.89
N ILE A 326 -2.76 15.40 5.43
CA ILE A 326 -2.31 16.55 6.25
C ILE A 326 -3.50 17.32 6.80
N ARG A 327 -4.50 17.59 5.95
CA ARG A 327 -5.69 18.34 6.37
C ARG A 327 -6.52 17.54 7.36
N LEU A 328 -6.77 16.26 7.09
CA LEU A 328 -7.49 15.37 8.01
C LEU A 328 -6.74 15.23 9.34
N HIS A 329 -5.43 14.99 9.30
CA HIS A 329 -4.59 14.91 10.50
C HIS A 329 -4.71 16.16 11.35
N ARG A 330 -4.64 17.36 10.74
CA ARG A 330 -4.82 18.62 11.46
C ARG A 330 -6.20 18.73 12.11
N LEU A 331 -7.27 18.41 11.37
CA LEU A 331 -8.64 18.43 11.92
C LEU A 331 -8.77 17.50 13.13
N VAL A 332 -8.19 16.31 13.04
CA VAL A 332 -8.23 15.34 14.12
C VAL A 332 -7.43 15.85 15.31
N MET A 333 -6.18 16.29 15.11
CA MET A 333 -5.35 16.87 16.17
C MET A 333 -6.01 18.06 16.87
N ASP A 334 -6.65 18.96 16.12
CA ASP A 334 -7.36 20.12 16.65
C ASP A 334 -8.59 19.69 17.50
N SER A 335 -9.09 18.46 17.34
CA SER A 335 -10.25 17.91 18.07
C SER A 335 -9.89 16.99 19.24
N LEU A 336 -8.62 16.60 19.40
CA LEU A 336 -8.23 15.62 20.42
C LEU A 336 -8.27 16.22 21.83
N GLU A 337 -8.94 15.51 22.75
CA GLU A 337 -8.93 15.85 24.18
C GLU A 337 -7.58 15.52 24.85
N LEU A 338 -6.86 14.51 24.33
CA LEU A 338 -5.64 13.96 24.93
C LEU A 338 -4.58 13.72 23.86
N GLU A 339 -3.45 14.44 23.97
CA GLU A 339 -2.25 14.33 23.13
C GLU A 339 -2.54 13.81 21.70
N THR A 340 -2.17 12.56 21.42
CA THR A 340 -2.28 11.88 20.11
C THR A 340 -3.31 10.75 20.12
N TYR A 341 -4.08 10.60 21.20
CA TYR A 341 -5.06 9.53 21.34
C TYR A 341 -6.19 9.68 20.32
N GLY A 342 -6.28 8.73 19.40
CA GLY A 342 -7.24 8.73 18.30
C GLY A 342 -6.60 8.73 16.91
N LEU A 343 -5.31 9.06 16.79
CA LEU A 343 -4.57 8.90 15.53
C LEU A 343 -4.51 7.43 15.07
N GLY A 344 -4.65 6.48 16.01
CA GLY A 344 -4.75 5.05 15.75
C GLY A 344 -5.89 4.66 14.80
N ASP A 345 -6.94 5.49 14.68
CA ASP A 345 -8.09 5.22 13.81
C ASP A 345 -7.82 5.58 12.33
N ILE A 346 -6.74 6.32 12.05
CA ILE A 346 -6.37 6.78 10.71
C ILE A 346 -5.17 5.97 10.22
N VAL A 347 -5.22 5.44 9.00
CA VAL A 347 -4.08 4.74 8.40
C VAL A 347 -3.72 5.35 7.05
N LEU A 348 -2.48 5.81 6.93
CA LEU A 348 -1.83 6.14 5.67
C LEU A 348 -0.92 4.98 5.25
N PHE A 349 -1.10 4.45 4.06
CA PHE A 349 -0.25 3.36 3.55
C PHE A 349 0.24 3.67 2.13
N GLY A 350 1.43 3.17 1.81
CA GLY A 350 2.09 3.42 0.52
C GLY A 350 3.60 3.30 0.64
N ASN A 351 4.31 3.65 -0.44
CA ASN A 351 5.77 3.64 -0.42
C ASN A 351 6.32 4.96 0.15
N SER A 352 6.93 4.91 1.33
CA SER A 352 7.42 6.09 2.06
C SER A 352 8.38 6.96 1.24
N LYS A 353 9.28 6.35 0.45
CA LYS A 353 10.23 7.05 -0.43
C LYS A 353 9.50 7.81 -1.54
N ARG A 354 8.59 7.14 -2.27
CA ARG A 354 7.80 7.75 -3.36
C ARG A 354 6.80 8.79 -2.88
N MET A 355 6.34 8.68 -1.64
CA MET A 355 5.48 9.67 -0.99
C MET A 355 6.28 10.81 -0.37
N LYS A 356 7.61 10.74 -0.31
CA LYS A 356 8.45 11.77 0.34
C LYS A 356 7.97 12.10 1.76
N LEU A 357 7.68 11.06 2.54
CA LEU A 357 7.09 11.21 3.88
C LEU A 357 8.02 11.95 4.85
N SER A 358 9.34 11.92 4.62
CA SER A 358 10.34 12.68 5.39
C SER A 358 10.11 14.19 5.35
N SER A 359 9.42 14.71 4.33
CA SER A 359 9.04 16.13 4.24
C SER A 359 7.76 16.49 5.03
N HIS A 360 7.10 15.50 5.64
CA HIS A 360 5.82 15.65 6.34
C HIS A 360 5.85 14.91 7.69
N PRO A 361 6.66 15.38 8.66
CA PRO A 361 6.90 14.64 9.91
C PRO A 361 5.61 14.38 10.72
N GLY A 362 4.62 15.27 10.63
CA GLY A 362 3.32 15.08 11.30
C GLY A 362 2.50 13.89 10.80
N LEU A 363 2.82 13.28 9.65
CA LEU A 363 2.10 12.10 9.15
C LEU A 363 2.73 10.77 9.57
N VAL A 364 3.88 10.80 10.23
CA VAL A 364 4.62 9.60 10.64
C VAL A 364 3.75 8.72 11.56
N ASP A 365 2.97 9.33 12.46
CA ASP A 365 2.17 8.60 13.46
C ASP A 365 0.97 7.84 12.88
N ILE A 366 0.47 8.30 11.73
CA ILE A 366 -0.61 7.64 11.00
C ILE A 366 -0.11 6.71 9.88
N PHE A 367 1.21 6.65 9.64
CA PHE A 367 1.78 5.81 8.59
C PHE A 367 1.88 4.34 9.02
N LEU A 368 1.41 3.43 8.16
CA LEU A 368 1.25 2.01 8.48
C LEU A 368 2.57 1.34 8.90
N ASP A 369 3.65 1.52 8.12
CA ASP A 369 4.92 0.85 8.44
C ASP A 369 5.52 1.36 9.76
N ASN A 370 5.37 2.66 10.04
CA ASN A 370 5.81 3.26 11.29
C ASN A 370 5.01 2.72 12.48
N ARG A 371 3.68 2.62 12.34
CA ARG A 371 2.81 1.99 13.32
C ARG A 371 3.22 0.56 13.62
N VAL A 372 3.47 -0.25 12.59
CA VAL A 372 3.86 -1.66 12.74
C VAL A 372 5.18 -1.76 13.51
N GLU A 373 6.18 -0.96 13.15
CA GLU A 373 7.48 -0.97 13.85
C GLU A 373 7.35 -0.56 15.33
N ASN A 374 6.57 0.50 15.60
CA ASN A 374 6.34 0.99 16.96
C ASN A 374 5.57 -0.01 17.83
N LEU A 375 4.47 -0.58 17.32
CA LEU A 375 3.70 -1.58 18.05
C LEU A 375 4.48 -2.88 18.23
N LYS A 376 5.31 -3.28 17.26
CA LYS A 376 6.20 -4.44 17.40
C LYS A 376 7.15 -4.28 18.59
N ARG A 377 7.70 -3.08 18.80
CA ARG A 377 8.54 -2.77 19.97
C ARG A 377 7.74 -2.81 21.27
N CYS A 378 6.50 -2.29 21.27
CA CYS A 378 5.62 -2.36 22.44
C CYS A 378 5.26 -3.79 22.83
N PHE A 379 5.10 -4.70 21.86
CA PHE A 379 4.73 -6.09 22.11
C PHE A 379 5.92 -7.06 22.14
N ASP A 380 7.16 -6.54 22.17
CA ASP A 380 8.35 -7.36 22.35
C ASP A 380 8.35 -8.00 23.75
N SER A 381 8.58 -9.31 23.82
CA SER A 381 8.52 -10.07 25.08
C SER A 381 9.61 -9.67 26.08
N ASN A 382 10.74 -9.15 25.60
CA ASN A 382 11.92 -8.88 26.43
C ASN A 382 12.02 -7.40 26.82
N ILE A 383 11.64 -6.49 25.92
CA ILE A 383 11.79 -5.04 26.11
C ILE A 383 10.49 -4.24 25.97
N GLY A 384 9.36 -4.91 25.75
CA GLY A 384 8.07 -4.27 25.52
C GLY A 384 7.30 -3.87 26.79
N TRP A 385 6.05 -3.50 26.59
CA TRP A 385 5.12 -2.96 27.58
C TRP A 385 5.03 -3.82 28.85
N GLU A 386 4.73 -5.11 28.69
CA GLU A 386 4.50 -6.00 29.83
C GLU A 386 5.73 -6.12 30.73
N THR A 387 6.91 -6.29 30.13
CA THR A 387 8.17 -6.45 30.86
C THR A 387 8.58 -5.18 31.60
N ASN A 388 8.40 -4.00 30.98
CA ASN A 388 8.66 -2.72 31.64
C ASN A 388 7.65 -2.45 32.76
N LEU A 389 6.37 -2.79 32.57
CA LEU A 389 5.34 -2.63 33.60
C LEU A 389 5.63 -3.52 34.81
N ARG A 390 5.93 -4.81 34.59
CA ARG A 390 6.35 -5.73 35.66
C ARG A 390 7.60 -5.25 36.38
N SER A 391 8.55 -4.66 35.65
CA SER A 391 9.79 -4.12 36.22
C SER A 391 9.54 -2.90 37.11
N MET A 392 8.67 -1.97 36.69
CA MET A 392 8.27 -0.85 37.53
C MET A 392 7.53 -1.31 38.79
N ILE A 393 6.58 -2.25 38.67
CA ILE A 393 5.90 -2.83 39.83
C ILE A 393 6.90 -3.46 40.81
N ARG A 394 7.90 -4.19 40.29
CA ARG A 394 8.96 -4.78 41.12
C ARG A 394 9.81 -3.72 41.81
N LEU A 395 10.15 -2.63 41.12
CA LEU A 395 10.87 -1.49 41.71
C LEU A 395 10.07 -0.83 42.83
N LEU A 396 8.78 -0.57 42.62
CA LEU A 396 7.91 0.02 43.65
C LEU A 396 7.84 -0.87 44.90
N LYS A 397 7.59 -2.17 44.72
CA LYS A 397 7.57 -3.15 45.83
C LYS A 397 8.92 -3.28 46.54
N SER A 398 10.03 -3.09 45.84
CA SER A 398 11.37 -3.15 46.46
C SER A 398 11.66 -1.96 47.36
N MET A 399 11.03 -0.81 47.11
CA MET A 399 11.14 0.38 47.96
C MET A 399 10.57 0.13 49.36
N GLU A 400 9.38 -0.49 49.43
CA GLU A 400 8.73 -0.86 50.71
C GLU A 400 9.66 -1.72 51.57
N LYS A 401 10.32 -2.71 50.97
CA LYS A 401 11.27 -3.60 51.67
C LYS A 401 12.57 -2.90 52.09
N PHE A 402 12.97 -1.83 51.42
CA PHE A 402 14.22 -1.12 51.67
C PHE A 402 14.14 -0.16 52.87
N THR A 403 12.98 0.42 53.16
CA THR A 403 12.81 1.34 54.30
C THR A 403 13.28 0.73 55.63
N LEU A 404 13.33 -0.61 55.74
CA LEU A 404 13.70 -1.39 56.92
C LEU A 404 15.21 -1.65 57.15
N ARG A 405 16.13 -1.38 56.19
CA ARG A 405 17.56 -1.76 56.33
C ARG A 405 18.50 -0.54 56.40
N LYS A 406 19.25 -0.40 57.52
CA LYS A 406 20.06 0.81 57.85
C LYS A 406 21.46 0.89 57.20
N LYS A 407 22.10 -0.22 56.82
CA LYS A 407 23.58 -0.28 56.68
C LYS A 407 24.18 0.27 55.36
N TYR A 408 23.40 0.48 54.30
CA TYR A 408 23.90 0.94 52.98
C TYR A 408 22.94 1.92 52.28
N ARG A 409 22.32 2.82 53.06
CA ARG A 409 21.13 3.56 52.63
C ARG A 409 21.38 4.52 51.45
N ALA A 410 22.46 5.29 51.49
CA ALA A 410 22.73 6.34 50.50
C ALA A 410 23.06 5.80 49.09
N VAL A 411 23.99 4.83 48.98
CA VAL A 411 24.40 4.25 47.67
C VAL A 411 23.24 3.51 47.02
N PHE A 412 22.49 2.73 47.81
CA PHE A 412 21.33 2.02 47.29
C PHE A 412 20.20 2.97 46.87
N ALA A 413 19.94 4.02 47.67
CA ALA A 413 18.95 5.05 47.31
C ALA A 413 19.32 5.76 46.01
N PHE A 414 20.61 6.05 45.78
CA PHE A 414 21.08 6.63 44.51
C PHE A 414 20.81 5.71 43.31
N ILE A 415 21.21 4.43 43.40
CA ILE A 415 20.96 3.43 42.34
C ILE A 415 19.47 3.26 42.09
N TYR A 416 18.67 3.23 43.16
CA TYR A 416 17.22 3.13 43.07
C TYR A 416 16.62 4.32 42.30
N LYS A 417 17.00 5.55 42.67
CA LYS A 417 16.52 6.78 42.01
C LYS A 417 16.83 6.75 40.51
N GLN A 418 18.04 6.35 40.13
CA GLN A 418 18.41 6.23 38.71
C GLN A 418 17.55 5.20 37.98
N LYS A 419 17.42 3.98 38.52
CA LYS A 419 16.60 2.92 37.93
C LYS A 419 15.13 3.32 37.82
N PHE A 420 14.60 4.02 38.83
CA PHE A 420 13.21 4.50 38.81
C PHE A 420 12.98 5.49 37.66
N VAL A 421 13.86 6.47 37.50
CA VAL A 421 13.76 7.46 36.40
C VAL A 421 13.86 6.77 35.04
N GLU A 422 14.83 5.89 34.85
CA GLU A 422 15.02 5.16 33.60
C GLU A 422 13.76 4.31 33.24
N GLN A 423 13.22 3.58 34.20
CA GLN A 423 12.02 2.76 33.97
C GLN A 423 10.77 3.61 33.75
N ARG A 424 10.66 4.77 34.40
CA ARG A 424 9.56 5.71 34.17
C ARG A 424 9.57 6.24 32.74
N GLU A 425 10.72 6.67 32.23
CA GLU A 425 10.82 7.19 30.86
C GLU A 425 10.52 6.10 29.82
N LYS A 426 10.99 4.87 30.05
CA LYS A 426 10.64 3.71 29.21
C LYS A 426 9.13 3.47 29.18
N LEU A 427 8.48 3.46 30.34
CA LEU A 427 7.03 3.29 30.44
C LEU A 427 6.28 4.44 29.78
N LYS A 428 6.70 5.69 29.98
CA LYS A 428 6.10 6.86 29.33
C LYS A 428 6.10 6.70 27.82
N LEU A 429 7.25 6.37 27.23
CA LEU A 429 7.36 6.16 25.78
C LEU A 429 6.45 5.02 25.30
N LEU A 430 6.42 3.90 26.00
CA LEU A 430 5.58 2.75 25.64
C LEU A 430 4.08 3.09 25.75
N MET A 431 3.67 3.80 26.80
CA MET A 431 2.29 4.27 26.95
C MET A 431 1.89 5.21 25.82
N GLN A 432 2.72 6.21 25.53
CA GLN A 432 2.53 7.15 24.41
C GLN A 432 2.37 6.40 23.09
N THR A 433 3.25 5.45 22.84
CA THR A 433 3.23 4.63 21.62
C THR A 433 1.93 3.83 21.52
N LEU A 434 1.47 3.21 22.62
CA LEU A 434 0.24 2.43 22.65
C LEU A 434 -0.99 3.28 22.30
N TYR A 435 -1.23 4.40 23.00
CA TYR A 435 -2.46 5.18 22.74
C TYR A 435 -2.40 6.01 21.46
N THR A 436 -1.20 6.31 20.93
CA THR A 436 -1.05 6.96 19.61
C THR A 436 -1.44 6.03 18.48
N HIS A 437 -1.00 4.77 18.54
CA HIS A 437 -1.06 3.86 17.40
C HIS A 437 -2.17 2.81 17.46
N MET A 438 -2.68 2.49 18.66
CA MET A 438 -3.80 1.57 18.81
C MET A 438 -5.12 2.28 18.49
N PRO A 439 -6.00 1.69 17.68
CA PRO A 439 -7.33 2.25 17.42
C PRO A 439 -8.16 2.37 18.72
N LYS A 440 -9.11 3.31 18.75
CA LYS A 440 -10.02 3.52 19.90
C LYS A 440 -10.87 2.29 20.21
N SER A 441 -11.04 1.39 19.24
CA SER A 441 -11.71 0.09 19.43
C SER A 441 -10.91 -0.90 20.28
N PHE A 442 -9.59 -0.72 20.39
CA PHE A 442 -8.72 -1.59 21.19
C PHE A 442 -8.30 -0.95 22.52
N ILE A 443 -8.17 0.38 22.58
CA ILE A 443 -7.83 1.09 23.81
C ILE A 443 -8.84 2.20 24.07
N SER A 444 -9.59 2.08 25.17
CA SER A 444 -10.64 3.04 25.52
C SER A 444 -10.06 4.34 26.08
N LEU A 445 -10.83 5.43 25.96
CA LEU A 445 -10.46 6.73 26.53
C LEU A 445 -10.22 6.64 28.04
N GLU A 446 -11.04 5.86 28.74
CA GLU A 446 -10.92 5.63 30.18
C GLU A 446 -9.62 4.89 30.54
N THR A 447 -9.21 3.92 29.72
CA THR A 447 -7.92 3.25 29.87
C THR A 447 -6.77 4.23 29.71
N VAL A 448 -6.82 5.10 28.69
CA VAL A 448 -5.78 6.12 28.46
C VAL A 448 -5.71 7.12 29.61
N LYS A 449 -6.86 7.58 30.12
CA LYS A 449 -6.92 8.47 31.30
C LYS A 449 -6.24 7.83 32.51
N LYS A 450 -6.47 6.54 32.78
CA LYS A 450 -5.79 5.79 33.85
C LYS A 450 -4.27 5.68 33.61
N MET A 451 -3.84 5.48 32.36
CA MET A 451 -2.41 5.45 32.02
C MET A 451 -1.73 6.79 32.31
N LEU A 452 -2.34 7.90 31.91
CA LEU A 452 -1.83 9.25 32.18
C LEU A 452 -1.79 9.56 33.68
N GLN A 453 -2.86 9.24 34.41
CA GLN A 453 -2.90 9.39 35.88
C GLN A 453 -1.77 8.58 36.55
N ALA A 454 -1.52 7.35 36.10
CA ALA A 454 -0.43 6.54 36.62
C ALA A 454 0.95 7.18 36.34
N LEU A 455 1.16 7.77 35.16
CA LEU A 455 2.39 8.50 34.85
C LEU A 455 2.58 9.73 35.73
N ASP A 456 1.52 10.48 36.00
CA ASP A 456 1.56 11.65 36.89
C ASP A 456 1.87 11.27 38.33
N LEU A 457 1.31 10.15 38.82
CA LEU A 457 1.65 9.60 40.12
C LEU A 457 3.11 9.16 40.19
N LEU A 458 3.63 8.47 39.16
CA LEU A 458 5.04 8.10 39.07
C LEU A 458 5.97 9.32 39.00
N ARG A 459 5.54 10.38 38.32
CA ARG A 459 6.26 11.66 38.27
C ARG A 459 6.34 12.29 39.65
N SER A 460 5.20 12.42 40.33
CA SER A 460 5.10 12.97 41.69
C SER A 460 5.96 12.17 42.68
N LEU A 461 5.87 10.84 42.65
CA LEU A 461 6.71 9.95 43.45
C LEU A 461 8.20 10.16 43.14
N GLY A 462 8.57 10.31 41.87
CA GLY A 462 9.93 10.62 41.47
C GLY A 462 10.46 11.90 42.11
N ILE A 463 9.67 12.98 42.11
CA ILE A 463 10.03 14.26 42.74
C ILE A 463 10.23 14.08 44.25
N SER A 464 9.28 13.42 44.93
CA SER A 464 9.38 13.15 46.37
C SER A 464 10.60 12.31 46.71
N LEU A 465 10.95 11.30 45.90
CA LEU A 465 12.16 10.51 46.08
C LEU A 465 13.43 11.37 46.00
N TRP A 466 13.49 12.32 45.08
CA TRP A 466 14.65 13.22 44.95
C TRP A 466 14.78 14.19 46.11
N GLN A 467 13.66 14.69 46.64
CA GLN A 467 13.62 15.60 47.79
C GLN A 467 13.87 14.89 49.14
N ALA A 468 13.59 13.59 49.21
CA ALA A 468 13.85 12.81 50.42
C ALA A 468 15.36 12.72 50.73
N LYS A 469 15.73 13.19 51.92
CA LYS A 469 17.05 12.99 52.53
C LYS A 469 17.11 11.56 53.09
N PHE A 470 17.82 10.67 52.40
CA PHE A 470 17.98 9.26 52.78
C PHE A 470 19.28 9.00 53.54
#